data_AF-A0A535JSK9-F1
#
_entry.id   AF-A0A535JSK9-F1
#
_cell.length_a   1.000
_cell.length_b   1.000
_cell.length_c   1.000
_cell.angle_alpha   90.00
_cell.angle_beta   90.00
_cell.angle_gamma   90.00
#
_symmetry.space_group_name_H-M   'P 1'
#
loop_
_entity.id
_entity.type
_entity.pdbx_description
1 polymer ?
#
loop_
_entity_poly.entity_id
_entity_poly.type
_entity_poly.pdbx_seq_one_letter_code
_entity_poly.pdbx_strand_id
1 'polypeptide(L)'
;MGPLGILFAVLGGLAWLAVLAGIVLLVIWAIRAFAGGSIMRTAPAAVGTPLETLAHRFARGEITAEEYERSRDLLRGDQPKP
;
A
#
# COMPACT_ATOMS: atom_id res chain seq x y z
N MET A 1 -19.20 -27.88 35.93
CA MET A 1 -18.90 -26.48 35.57
C MET A 1 -20.23 -25.77 35.38
N GLY A 2 -20.60 -24.84 36.28
CA GLY A 2 -21.92 -24.21 36.25
C GLY A 2 -22.12 -23.28 35.04
N PRO A 3 -23.37 -22.91 34.70
CA PRO A 3 -23.69 -22.08 33.54
C PRO A 3 -22.97 -20.71 33.56
N LEU A 4 -22.74 -20.16 34.76
CA LEU A 4 -21.95 -18.94 34.94
C LEU A 4 -20.49 -19.11 34.49
N GLY A 5 -19.88 -20.28 34.71
CA GLY A 5 -18.50 -20.55 34.31
C GLY A 5 -18.32 -20.59 32.79
N ILE A 6 -19.33 -21.10 32.06
CA ILE A 6 -19.32 -21.12 30.59
C ILE A 6 -19.43 -19.69 30.04
N LEU A 7 -20.29 -18.85 30.64
CA LEU A 7 -20.39 -17.44 30.27
C LEU A 7 -19.06 -16.69 30.46
N PHE A 8 -18.39 -16.87 31.60
CA PHE A 8 -17.07 -16.28 31.83
C PHE A 8 -16.01 -16.81 30.85
N ALA A 9 -16.02 -18.10 30.53
CA ALA A 9 -15.08 -18.68 29.56
C ALA A 9 -15.30 -18.12 28.14
N VAL A 10 -16.56 -17.97 27.72
CA VAL A 10 -16.91 -17.40 26.41
C VAL A 10 -16.55 -15.91 26.34
N LEU A 11 -16.88 -15.13 27.37
CA LEU A 11 -16.53 -13.71 27.43
C LEU A 11 -15.01 -13.49 27.46
N GLY A 12 -14.28 -14.30 28.23
CA GLY A 12 -12.82 -14.27 28.27
C GLY A 12 -12.17 -14.64 26.94
N GLY A 13 -12.68 -15.70 26.28
CA GLY A 13 -12.23 -16.10 24.95
C GLY A 13 -12.52 -15.02 23.89
N LEU A 14 -13.68 -14.39 23.95
CA LEU A 14 -14.05 -13.31 23.03
C LEU A 14 -13.18 -12.06 23.24
N ALA A 15 -12.87 -11.71 24.49
CA ALA A 15 -11.95 -10.61 24.80
C ALA A 15 -10.55 -10.88 24.23
N TRP A 16 -10.05 -12.11 24.35
CA TRP A 16 -8.77 -12.50 23.75
C TRP A 16 -8.78 -12.42 22.22
N LEU A 17 -9.86 -12.88 21.58
CA LEU A 17 -10.05 -12.73 20.13
C LEU A 17 -10.10 -11.27 19.69
N ALA A 18 -10.74 -10.39 20.46
CA ALA A 18 -10.78 -8.96 20.19
C ALA A 18 -9.39 -8.32 20.29
N VAL A 19 -8.59 -8.70 21.29
CA VAL A 19 -7.19 -8.27 21.42
C VAL A 19 -6.37 -8.72 20.21
N LEU A 20 -6.49 -9.99 19.82
CA LEU A 20 -5.78 -10.53 18.66
C LEU A 20 -6.19 -9.81 17.37
N ALA A 21 -7.49 -9.58 17.17
CA ALA A 21 -8.01 -8.81 16.03
C ALA A 21 -7.44 -7.38 16.01
N GLY A 22 -7.37 -6.72 17.17
CA GLY A 22 -6.75 -5.41 17.32
C GLY A 22 -5.27 -5.40 16.92
N ILE A 23 -4.51 -6.41 17.33
CA ILE A 23 -3.09 -6.57 16.94
C ILE A 23 -2.97 -6.76 15.44
N VAL A 24 -3.79 -7.62 14.83
CA VAL A 24 -3.78 -7.85 13.38
C VAL A 24 -4.10 -6.56 12.62
N LEU A 25 -5.13 -5.81 13.06
CA LEU A 25 -5.45 -4.49 12.51
C LEU A 25 -4.29 -3.51 12.61
N LEU A 26 -3.60 -3.47 13.77
CA LEU A 26 -2.41 -2.63 13.94
C LEU A 26 -1.27 -3.04 13.02
N VAL A 27 -1.04 -4.33 12.83
CA VAL A 27 -0.01 -4.84 11.90
C VAL A 27 -0.38 -4.48 10.45
N ILE A 28 -1.62 -4.70 10.03
CA ILE A 28 -2.09 -4.32 8.68
C ILE A 28 -1.95 -2.81 8.49
N TRP A 29 -2.35 -2.02 9.48
CA TRP A 29 -2.22 -0.56 9.46
C TRP A 29 -0.76 -0.13 9.38
N ALA A 30 0.14 -0.73 10.16
CA ALA A 30 1.57 -0.46 10.12
C ALA A 30 2.16 -0.81 8.75
N ILE A 31 1.91 -2.02 8.24
CA ILE A 31 2.36 -2.43 6.91
C ILE A 31 1.83 -1.46 5.85
N ARG A 32 0.55 -1.08 5.92
CA ARG A 32 -0.04 -0.12 4.97
C ARG A 32 0.55 1.29 5.10
N ALA A 33 0.89 1.74 6.30
CA ALA A 33 1.53 3.02 6.55
C ALA A 33 2.99 3.04 6.06
N PHE A 34 3.75 1.96 6.31
CA PHE A 34 5.14 1.85 5.89
C PHE A 34 5.29 1.50 4.40
N ALA A 35 4.44 0.62 3.85
CA ALA A 35 4.40 0.32 2.41
C ALA A 35 3.78 1.48 1.61
N GLY A 36 2.89 2.27 2.20
CA GLY A 36 2.39 3.53 1.65
C GLY A 36 3.36 4.71 1.83
N GLY A 37 4.46 4.54 2.56
CA GLY A 37 5.47 5.57 2.80
C GLY A 37 6.25 5.99 1.55
N SER A 38 6.13 5.27 0.43
CA SER A 38 6.61 5.71 -0.89
C SER A 38 5.57 6.50 -1.70
N ILE A 39 4.33 6.66 -1.21
CA ILE A 39 3.24 7.39 -1.89
C ILE A 39 2.55 8.35 -0.91
N MET A 40 3.34 9.23 -0.29
CA MET A 40 2.82 10.43 0.34
C MET A 40 3.60 11.66 -0.13
N ARG A 41 3.40 12.02 -1.39
CA ARG A 41 3.31 13.41 -1.83
C ARG A 41 2.00 13.58 -2.61
N THR A 42 0.99 14.10 -1.93
CA THR A 42 0.10 15.17 -2.43
C THR A 42 -0.29 15.11 -3.91
N ALA A 43 -1.47 14.56 -4.22
CA ALA A 43 -2.48 15.20 -5.09
C ALA A 43 -3.70 14.27 -5.29
N PRO A 44 -4.92 14.81 -5.33
CA PRO A 44 -6.13 14.04 -5.62
C PRO A 44 -6.16 13.66 -7.11
N ALA A 45 -6.56 12.43 -7.42
CA ALA A 45 -7.03 12.00 -8.74
C ALA A 45 -6.16 12.43 -9.96
N ALA A 46 -4.98 11.82 -10.12
CA ALA A 46 -4.36 11.74 -11.44
C ALA A 46 -3.77 10.35 -11.61
N VAL A 47 -4.20 9.68 -12.68
CA VAL A 47 -3.50 8.54 -13.29
C VAL A 47 -2.00 8.81 -13.20
N GLY A 48 -1.25 7.94 -12.51
CA GLY A 48 0.19 8.12 -12.27
C GLY A 48 0.87 8.59 -13.55
N THR A 49 1.65 9.67 -13.44
CA THR A 49 2.22 10.33 -14.62
C THR A 49 2.89 9.30 -15.54
N PRO A 50 2.81 9.44 -16.87
CA PRO A 50 3.40 8.45 -17.79
C PRO A 50 4.86 8.09 -17.46
N LEU A 51 5.62 9.03 -16.89
CA LEU A 51 6.98 8.84 -16.39
C LEU A 51 7.08 7.86 -15.20
N GLU A 52 6.12 7.91 -14.27
CA GLU A 52 6.07 7.02 -13.10
C GLU A 52 5.76 5.58 -13.51
N THR A 53 4.83 5.40 -14.46
CA THR A 53 4.57 4.08 -15.06
C THR A 53 5.82 3.52 -15.76
N LEU A 54 6.54 4.38 -16.48
CA LEU A 54 7.79 4.01 -17.15
C LEU A 54 8.88 3.60 -16.15
N ALA A 55 9.06 4.35 -15.07
CA ALA A 55 10.03 4.07 -14.02
C ALA A 55 9.74 2.74 -13.31
N HIS A 56 8.47 2.43 -13.07
CA HIS A 56 8.06 1.17 -12.46
C HIS A 56 8.38 -0.04 -13.37
N ARG A 57 8.22 0.08 -14.69
CA ARG A 57 8.58 -0.97 -15.66
C ARG A 57 10.08 -1.18 -15.77
N PHE A 58 10.86 -0.11 -15.74
CA PHE A 58 12.33 -0.19 -15.71
C PHE A 58 12.83 -0.85 -14.42
N ALA A 59 12.26 -0.49 -13.26
CA ALA A 59 12.61 -1.11 -11.98
C ALA A 59 12.28 -2.61 -11.92
N ARG A 60 11.25 -3.04 -12.65
CA ARG A 60 10.89 -4.46 -12.81
C ARG A 60 11.74 -5.20 -13.84
N GLY A 61 12.61 -4.49 -14.59
CA GLY A 61 13.41 -5.06 -15.66
C GLY A 61 12.60 -5.43 -16.91
N GLU A 62 11.38 -4.87 -17.08
CA GLU A 62 10.54 -5.13 -18.24
C GLU A 62 10.96 -4.32 -19.48
N ILE A 63 11.77 -3.28 -19.29
CA ILE A 63 12.32 -2.42 -20.36
C ILE A 63 13.80 -2.17 -20.09
N THR A 64 14.59 -1.98 -21.15
CA THR A 64 16.01 -1.68 -21.00
C THR A 64 16.26 -0.20 -20.67
N ALA A 65 17.49 0.14 -20.31
CA ALA A 65 17.87 1.53 -20.01
C ALA A 65 17.69 2.43 -21.25
N GLU A 66 18.02 1.93 -22.44
CA GLU A 66 17.90 2.66 -23.71
C GLU A 66 16.44 2.97 -24.05
N GLU A 67 15.53 2.00 -23.81
CA GLU A 67 14.09 2.18 -23.99
C GLU A 67 13.52 3.18 -22.98
N TYR A 68 13.95 3.08 -21.72
CA TYR A 68 13.56 4.01 -20.67
C TYR A 68 13.97 5.45 -21.02
N GLU A 69 15.22 5.67 -21.45
CA GLU A 69 15.70 7.01 -21.77
C GLU A 69 14.97 7.62 -22.97
N ARG A 70 14.74 6.84 -24.03
CA ARG A 70 13.98 7.28 -25.21
C ARG A 70 12.56 7.68 -24.83
N SER A 71 11.84 6.85 -24.07
CA SER A 71 10.47 7.14 -23.66
C SER A 71 10.40 8.28 -22.66
N ARG A 72 11.37 8.43 -21.75
CA ARG A 72 11.48 9.56 -20.83
C ARG A 72 11.62 10.88 -21.58
N ASP A 73 12.45 10.90 -22.63
CA ASP A 73 12.70 12.10 -23.43
C ASP A 73 11.45 12.51 -24.23
N LEU A 74 10.77 11.54 -24.87
CA LEU A 74 9.50 11.75 -25.54
C LEU A 74 8.44 12.32 -24.60
N LEU A 75 8.26 11.71 -23.42
CA LEU A 75 7.28 12.14 -22.43
C LEU A 75 7.60 13.50 -21.81
N ARG A 76 8.88 13.92 -21.80
CA ARG A 76 9.33 15.23 -21.33
C ARG A 76 9.10 16.31 -22.40
N GLY A 77 9.32 15.99 -23.67
CA GLY A 77 9.05 16.86 -24.81
C GLY A 77 7.55 17.08 -25.08
N ASP A 78 6.71 16.10 -24.72
CA ASP A 78 5.25 16.16 -24.92
C ASP A 78 4.48 16.77 -23.74
N GLN A 79 5.12 17.11 -22.61
CA GLN A 79 4.43 17.72 -21.46
C GLN A 79 3.75 19.04 -21.88
N PRO A 80 2.40 19.09 -21.99
CA PRO A 80 1.71 20.36 -22.06
C PRO A 80 1.81 20.93 -20.64
N LYS A 81 2.55 22.02 -20.51
CA LYS A 81 2.60 22.82 -19.28
C LYS A 81 1.15 23.10 -18.82
N PRO A 82 0.75 22.73 -17.59
CA PRO A 82 -0.55 23.13 -17.06
C PRO A 82 -0.63 24.64 -16.85
#